data_AF-A0A966WQC6-F1
#
_entry.id   AF-A0A966WQC6-F1
#
_cell.length_a   1.000
_cell.length_b   1.000
_cell.length_c   1.000
_cell.angle_alpha   90.00
_cell.angle_beta   90.00
_cell.angle_gamma   90.00
#
_symmetry.space_group_name_H-M   'P 1'
#
loop_
_entity.id
_entity.type
_entity.pdbx_description
1 polymer ?
#
loop_
_entity_poly.entity_id
_entity_poly.type
_entity_poly.pdbx_seq_one_letter_code
_entity_poly.pdbx_strand_id
1 'polypeptide(L)'
;MSAALARGCSDSPVLRERGQREVFCGLTGIVWLHRKIQDAFFLVVGSRTCAHLLQSAAGVMIFAEPRFATALMEERDLAGLADAHDELDQVVAKLLQRRPDIRMLFLVGSCPSEVIKLDLGRAAQRLDGVYKTAGVRVLSYSGSGIETTFTQGEDACLAA
;
A
#
# COMPACT_ATOMS: atom_id res chain seq x y z
N MET A 1 -28.36 31.85 -37.24
CA MET A 1 -27.50 32.25 -36.12
C MET A 1 -27.00 30.98 -35.46
N SER A 2 -25.70 30.69 -35.63
CA SER A 2 -25.07 29.46 -35.12
C SER A 2 -24.88 29.60 -33.61
N ALA A 3 -25.56 28.77 -32.82
CA ALA A 3 -25.29 28.68 -31.39
C ALA A 3 -23.87 28.14 -31.22
N ALA A 4 -22.95 28.99 -30.77
CA ALA A 4 -21.61 28.58 -30.41
C ALA A 4 -21.73 27.43 -29.39
N LEU A 5 -21.27 26.23 -29.77
CA LEU A 5 -21.12 25.11 -28.85
C LEU A 5 -20.30 25.59 -27.65
N ALA A 6 -20.91 25.63 -26.47
CA ALA A 6 -20.22 25.93 -25.23
C ALA A 6 -19.14 24.86 -25.02
N ARG A 7 -17.90 25.18 -25.38
CA ARG A 7 -16.73 24.30 -25.26
C ARG A 7 -16.17 24.45 -23.86
N GLY A 8 -16.71 23.68 -22.91
CA GLY A 8 -16.15 23.62 -21.56
C GLY A 8 -17.16 23.16 -20.52
N CYS A 9 -16.66 22.49 -19.48
CA CYS A 9 -17.46 22.07 -18.31
C CYS A 9 -17.10 22.88 -17.06
N SER A 10 -16.55 24.10 -17.21
CA SER A 10 -16.11 24.95 -16.08
C SER A 10 -17.25 25.25 -15.11
N ASP A 11 -18.43 25.56 -15.66
CA ASP A 11 -19.61 25.95 -14.90
C ASP A 11 -20.65 24.82 -14.83
N SER A 12 -20.30 23.62 -15.34
CA SER A 12 -21.19 22.46 -15.26
C SER A 12 -21.27 21.98 -13.80
N PRO A 13 -22.48 21.81 -13.24
CA PRO A 13 -22.63 21.36 -11.86
C PRO A 13 -22.14 19.91 -11.71
N VAL A 14 -21.20 19.69 -10.80
CA VAL A 14 -20.71 18.34 -10.47
C VAL A 14 -21.67 17.67 -9.50
N LEU A 15 -22.31 16.57 -9.94
CA LEU A 15 -23.13 15.73 -9.08
C LEU A 15 -22.23 14.93 -8.12
N ARG A 16 -22.56 14.96 -6.82
CA ARG A 16 -21.83 14.24 -5.77
C ARG A 16 -22.69 13.12 -5.23
N GLU A 17 -22.40 11.88 -5.62
CA GLU A 17 -23.17 10.70 -5.24
C GLU A 17 -22.44 9.81 -4.24
N ARG A 18 -23.20 9.21 -3.32
CA ARG A 18 -22.72 8.24 -2.33
C ARG A 18 -23.61 6.99 -2.40
N GLY A 19 -23.03 5.82 -2.15
CA GLY A 19 -23.75 4.54 -2.25
C GLY A 19 -22.78 3.40 -2.51
N GLN A 20 -23.31 2.31 -3.07
CA GLN A 20 -22.49 1.18 -3.51
C GLN A 20 -21.47 1.61 -4.55
N ARG A 21 -20.23 1.11 -4.43
CA ARG A 21 -19.13 1.39 -5.35
C ARG A 21 -18.49 0.07 -5.79
N GLU A 22 -18.22 -0.04 -7.08
CA GLU A 22 -17.47 -1.14 -7.69
C GLU A 22 -16.12 -0.61 -8.15
N VAL A 23 -15.19 -0.50 -7.20
CA VAL A 23 -13.86 0.08 -7.42
C VAL A 23 -12.81 -0.74 -6.69
N PHE A 24 -11.56 -0.65 -7.18
CA PHE A 24 -10.41 -1.17 -6.45
C PHE A 24 -9.96 -0.19 -5.36
N CYS A 25 -9.32 -0.71 -4.31
CA CYS A 25 -8.58 0.12 -3.36
C CYS A 25 -7.16 0.47 -3.88
N GLY A 26 -6.49 1.40 -3.21
CA GLY A 26 -5.16 1.87 -3.58
C GLY A 26 -4.05 0.81 -3.57
N LEU A 27 -4.22 -0.33 -2.88
CA LEU A 27 -3.25 -1.44 -2.93
C LEU A 27 -2.95 -1.89 -4.37
N THR A 28 -3.94 -1.80 -5.26
CA THR A 28 -3.76 -2.18 -6.67
C THR A 28 -2.70 -1.35 -7.40
N GLY A 29 -2.37 -0.15 -6.93
CA GLY A 29 -1.26 0.66 -7.43
C GLY A 29 0.09 -0.05 -7.39
N ILE A 30 0.28 -0.94 -6.40
CA ILE A 30 1.50 -1.72 -6.26
C ILE A 30 1.81 -2.51 -7.54
N VAL A 31 0.79 -3.02 -8.25
CA VAL A 31 0.93 -3.89 -9.43
C VAL A 31 1.76 -3.23 -10.53
N TRP A 32 1.67 -1.92 -10.73
CA TRP A 32 2.52 -1.22 -11.70
C TRP A 32 3.71 -0.52 -11.05
N LEU A 33 3.56 0.02 -9.84
CA LEU A 33 4.63 0.73 -9.14
C LEU A 33 5.85 -0.16 -8.87
N HIS A 34 5.63 -1.42 -8.49
CA HIS A 34 6.72 -2.35 -8.24
C HIS A 34 7.56 -2.61 -9.50
N ARG A 35 7.01 -2.38 -10.70
CA ARG A 35 7.74 -2.51 -11.98
C ARG A 35 8.48 -1.22 -12.35
N LYS A 36 7.95 -0.06 -11.96
CA LYS A 36 8.53 1.25 -12.27
C LYS A 36 9.67 1.61 -11.33
N ILE A 37 9.50 1.35 -10.04
CA ILE A 37 10.50 1.62 -9.00
C ILE A 37 11.24 0.30 -8.73
N GLN A 38 12.36 0.10 -9.41
CA GLN A 38 13.00 -1.22 -9.54
C GLN A 38 13.66 -1.73 -8.24
N ASP A 39 14.09 -0.81 -7.38
CA ASP A 39 14.77 -1.05 -6.12
C ASP A 39 13.84 -0.96 -4.90
N ALA A 40 12.54 -0.76 -5.14
CA ALA A 40 11.51 -0.72 -4.12
C ALA A 40 10.86 -2.08 -3.87
N PHE A 41 10.50 -2.33 -2.61
CA PHE A 41 9.67 -3.43 -2.17
C PHE A 41 8.43 -2.90 -1.44
N PHE A 42 7.25 -3.46 -1.74
CA PHE A 42 5.99 -3.05 -1.14
C PHE A 42 5.50 -4.14 -0.18
N LEU A 43 5.56 -3.87 1.12
CA LEU A 43 5.07 -4.76 2.17
C LEU A 43 3.73 -4.26 2.69
N VAL A 44 2.64 -4.89 2.24
CA VAL A 44 1.30 -4.59 2.75
C VAL A 44 1.14 -5.20 4.14
N VAL A 45 0.69 -4.43 5.12
CA VAL A 45 0.30 -4.96 6.44
C VAL A 45 -1.21 -5.09 6.45
N GLY A 46 -1.73 -6.33 6.42
CA GLY A 46 -3.15 -6.55 6.17
C GLY A 46 -3.61 -7.99 6.31
N SER A 47 -4.80 -8.28 5.78
CA SER A 47 -5.42 -9.61 5.89
C SER A 47 -5.20 -10.45 4.63
N ARG A 48 -5.69 -11.71 4.67
CA ARG A 48 -5.76 -12.57 3.48
C ARG A 48 -6.51 -11.89 2.33
N THR A 49 -7.52 -11.07 2.60
CA THR A 49 -8.25 -10.34 1.54
C THR A 49 -7.31 -9.44 0.73
N CYS A 50 -6.36 -8.78 1.38
CA CYS A 50 -5.36 -7.93 0.71
C CYS A 50 -4.42 -8.77 -0.17
N ALA A 51 -3.93 -9.90 0.35
CA ALA A 51 -3.07 -10.82 -0.40
C ALA A 51 -3.80 -11.40 -1.62
N HIS A 52 -5.04 -11.84 -1.44
CA HIS A 52 -5.88 -12.37 -2.51
C HIS A 52 -6.19 -11.32 -3.59
N LEU A 53 -6.45 -10.07 -3.20
CA LEU A 53 -6.62 -8.96 -4.13
C LEU A 53 -5.36 -8.79 -4.99
N LEU A 54 -4.19 -8.66 -4.36
CA LEU A 54 -2.93 -8.45 -5.08
C LEU A 54 -2.58 -9.63 -6.00
N GLN A 55 -2.78 -10.85 -5.53
CA GLN A 55 -2.59 -12.06 -6.34
C GLN A 55 -3.51 -12.05 -7.57
N SER A 56 -4.79 -11.69 -7.39
CA SER A 56 -5.77 -11.66 -8.48
C SER A 56 -5.49 -10.52 -9.46
N ALA A 57 -5.09 -9.34 -8.97
CA ALA A 57 -4.81 -8.17 -9.79
C ALA A 57 -3.48 -8.28 -10.56
N ALA A 58 -2.45 -8.87 -9.95
CA ALA A 58 -1.17 -9.11 -10.61
C ALA A 58 -1.27 -10.16 -11.73
N GLY A 59 -2.24 -11.07 -11.65
CA GLY A 59 -2.42 -12.14 -12.62
C GLY A 59 -1.14 -12.96 -12.77
N VAL A 60 -0.66 -13.15 -14.00
CA VAL A 60 0.57 -13.91 -14.29
C VAL A 60 1.83 -13.31 -13.65
N MET A 61 1.82 -12.01 -13.31
CA MET A 61 2.97 -11.35 -12.70
C MET A 61 3.31 -11.90 -11.31
N ILE A 62 2.38 -12.58 -10.63
CA ILE A 62 2.63 -13.19 -9.32
C ILE A 62 3.73 -14.26 -9.37
N PHE A 63 3.94 -14.88 -10.53
CA PHE A 63 4.95 -15.91 -10.74
C PHE A 63 6.30 -15.36 -11.21
N ALA A 64 6.41 -14.04 -11.41
CA ALA A 64 7.61 -13.38 -11.92
C ALA A 64 8.45 -12.73 -10.80
N GLU A 65 8.50 -13.38 -9.63
CA GLU A 65 9.19 -12.89 -8.43
C GLU A 65 8.91 -11.40 -8.11
N PRO A 66 7.62 -11.04 -7.91
CA PRO A 66 7.26 -9.64 -7.70
C PRO A 66 7.90 -9.06 -6.44
N ARG A 67 8.19 -7.76 -6.47
CA ARG A 67 8.74 -7.01 -5.34
C ARG A 67 7.65 -6.48 -4.42
N PHE A 68 6.72 -7.35 -4.04
CA PHE A 68 5.70 -7.05 -3.05
C PHE A 68 5.31 -8.30 -2.28
N ALA A 69 4.81 -8.11 -1.07
CA ALA A 69 4.25 -9.16 -0.23
C ALA A 69 3.18 -8.60 0.71
N THR A 70 2.46 -9.47 1.39
CA THR A 70 1.54 -9.10 2.48
C THR A 70 2.02 -9.75 3.77
N ALA A 71 2.32 -8.94 4.77
CA ALA A 71 2.42 -9.36 6.17
C ALA A 71 0.98 -9.63 6.67
N LEU A 72 0.61 -10.91 6.69
CA LEU A 72 -0.72 -11.35 7.10
C LEU A 72 -0.86 -11.20 8.61
N MET A 73 -1.84 -10.40 9.03
CA MET A 73 -2.20 -10.27 10.44
C MET A 73 -2.93 -11.54 10.91
N GLU A 74 -2.50 -12.06 12.05
CA GLU A 74 -3.05 -13.24 12.70
C GLU A 74 -3.99 -12.88 13.86
N GLU A 75 -4.74 -13.85 14.37
CA GLU A 75 -5.67 -13.63 15.50
C GLU A 75 -4.95 -13.11 16.75
N ARG A 76 -3.69 -13.51 16.95
CA ARG A 76 -2.86 -13.07 18.08
C ARG A 76 -2.57 -11.57 18.02
N ASP A 77 -2.38 -11.02 16.82
CA ASP A 77 -2.15 -9.59 16.60
C ASP A 77 -3.41 -8.79 16.93
N LEU A 78 -4.57 -9.31 16.54
CA LEU A 78 -5.87 -8.67 16.77
C LEU A 78 -6.31 -8.72 18.24
N ALA A 79 -5.92 -9.78 18.95
CA ALA A 79 -6.22 -9.95 20.37
C ALA A 79 -5.26 -9.18 21.30
N GLY A 80 -4.24 -8.49 20.75
CA GLY A 80 -3.19 -7.83 21.54
C GLY A 80 -2.33 -8.80 22.34
N LEU A 81 -2.32 -10.09 21.94
CA LEU A 81 -1.54 -11.16 22.58
C LEU A 81 -0.09 -11.18 22.06
N ALA A 82 0.20 -10.46 20.99
CA ALA A 82 1.51 -10.14 20.48
C ALA A 82 1.57 -8.63 20.22
N ASP A 83 2.75 -8.02 20.41
CA ASP A 83 2.95 -6.63 20.01
C ASP A 83 3.10 -6.57 18.49
N ALA A 84 2.14 -5.93 17.82
CA ALA A 84 2.10 -5.87 16.37
C ALA A 84 3.31 -5.12 15.76
N HIS A 85 3.95 -4.23 16.51
CA HIS A 85 5.18 -3.58 16.05
C HIS A 85 6.38 -4.53 16.12
N ASP A 86 6.49 -5.33 17.19
CA ASP A 86 7.56 -6.33 17.31
C ASP A 86 7.44 -7.41 16.23
N GLU A 87 6.21 -7.88 15.95
CA GLU A 87 5.96 -8.84 14.86
C GLU A 87 6.29 -8.24 13.48
N LEU A 88 5.90 -6.98 13.23
CA LEU A 88 6.26 -6.27 12.01
C LEU A 88 7.78 -6.14 11.85
N ASP A 89 8.50 -5.85 12.93
CA ASP A 89 9.96 -5.75 12.92
C ASP A 89 10.62 -7.07 12.55
N GLN A 90 10.14 -8.18 13.11
CA GLN A 90 10.64 -9.52 12.78
C GLN A 90 10.39 -9.86 11.30
N VAL A 91 9.21 -9.52 10.78
CA VAL A 91 8.87 -9.73 9.36
C VAL A 91 9.77 -8.90 8.46
N VAL A 92 9.98 -7.61 8.78
CA VAL A 92 10.85 -6.71 8.01
C VAL A 92 12.30 -7.18 8.05
N ALA A 93 12.82 -7.57 9.21
CA ALA A 93 14.17 -8.10 9.35
C ALA A 93 14.38 -9.36 8.50
N LYS A 94 13.43 -10.29 8.55
CA LYS A 94 13.47 -11.52 7.74
C LYS A 94 13.37 -11.25 6.25
N LEU A 95 12.57 -10.26 5.84
CA LEU A 95 12.47 -9.82 4.45
C LEU A 95 13.80 -9.26 3.95
N LEU A 96 14.36 -8.28 4.66
CA LEU A 96 15.61 -7.62 4.25
C LEU A 96 16.81 -8.56 4.29
N GLN A 97 16.83 -9.53 5.21
CA GLN A 97 17.84 -10.59 5.22
C GLN A 97 17.79 -11.46 3.95
N ARG A 98 16.58 -11.76 3.45
CA ARG A 98 16.37 -12.57 2.25
C ARG A 98 16.54 -11.80 0.95
N ARG A 99 16.33 -10.48 0.98
CA ARG A 99 16.34 -9.59 -0.18
C ARG A 99 17.24 -8.37 0.07
N PRO A 100 18.57 -8.58 0.09
CA PRO A 100 19.54 -7.50 0.33
C PRO A 100 19.62 -6.49 -0.83
N ASP A 101 18.95 -6.76 -1.96
CA ASP A 101 18.82 -5.88 -3.11
C ASP A 101 17.84 -4.71 -2.90
N ILE A 102 16.98 -4.79 -1.88
CA ILE A 102 15.99 -3.75 -1.57
C ILE A 102 16.68 -2.47 -1.10
N ARG A 103 16.36 -1.34 -1.70
CA ARG A 103 16.83 0.00 -1.29
C ARG A 103 15.73 0.88 -0.72
N MET A 104 14.48 0.63 -1.13
CA MET A 104 13.31 1.30 -0.59
C MET A 104 12.29 0.25 -0.14
N LEU A 105 11.85 0.33 1.11
CA LEU A 105 10.78 -0.51 1.65
C LEU A 105 9.57 0.37 1.97
N PHE A 106 8.44 0.11 1.30
CA PHE A 106 7.17 0.75 1.62
C PHE A 106 6.34 -0.17 2.52
N LEU A 107 6.02 0.31 3.72
CA LEU A 107 5.00 -0.27 4.58
C LEU A 107 3.63 0.25 4.15
N VAL A 108 2.83 -0.58 3.50
CA VAL A 108 1.57 -0.16 2.90
C VAL A 108 0.40 -0.50 3.81
N GLY A 109 -0.30 0.53 4.28
CA GLY A 109 -1.51 0.41 5.09
C GLY A 109 -2.67 -0.19 4.30
N SER A 110 -3.46 -1.02 4.98
CA SER A 110 -4.69 -1.60 4.47
C SER A 110 -5.86 -1.35 5.44
N CYS A 111 -7.09 -1.69 5.04
CA CYS A 111 -8.25 -1.47 5.91
C CYS A 111 -8.09 -2.15 7.29
N PRO A 112 -7.63 -3.42 7.39
CA PRO A 112 -7.36 -4.06 8.68
C PRO A 112 -6.39 -3.29 9.57
N SER A 113 -5.22 -2.87 9.05
CA SER A 113 -4.22 -2.17 9.86
C SER A 113 -4.72 -0.81 10.35
N GLU A 114 -5.53 -0.10 9.55
CA GLU A 114 -6.09 1.20 9.92
C GLU A 114 -7.23 1.10 10.93
N VAL A 115 -8.04 0.05 10.84
CA VAL A 115 -9.12 -0.21 11.80
C VAL A 115 -8.56 -0.49 13.18
N ILE A 116 -7.48 -1.28 13.29
CA ILE A 116 -6.82 -1.54 14.57
C ILE A 116 -5.86 -0.43 15.01
N LYS A 117 -5.76 0.65 14.23
CA LYS A 117 -4.90 1.82 14.51
C LYS A 117 -3.41 1.46 14.65
N LEU A 118 -2.93 0.53 13.82
CA LEU A 118 -1.51 0.25 13.74
C LEU A 118 -0.77 1.43 13.09
N ASP A 119 0.10 2.09 13.85
CA ASP A 119 0.81 3.29 13.41
C ASP A 119 2.01 2.93 12.51
N LEU A 120 1.74 2.72 11.22
CA LEU A 120 2.78 2.42 10.24
C LEU A 120 3.71 3.60 9.97
N GLY A 121 3.28 4.84 10.21
CA GLY A 121 4.13 6.03 10.09
C GLY A 121 5.26 6.00 11.11
N ARG A 122 4.91 5.73 12.37
CA ARG A 122 5.89 5.57 13.45
C ARG A 122 6.77 4.33 13.24
N ALA A 123 6.19 3.22 12.75
CA ALA A 123 6.97 2.03 12.43
C ALA A 123 8.00 2.30 11.33
N ALA A 124 7.61 2.99 10.25
CA ALA A 124 8.51 3.37 9.16
C ALA A 124 9.63 4.28 9.65
N GLN A 125 9.33 5.32 10.44
CA GLN A 125 10.36 6.21 11.01
C GLN A 125 11.39 5.45 11.86
N ARG A 126 10.92 4.54 12.71
CA ARG A 126 11.79 3.71 13.54
C ARG A 126 12.66 2.79 12.70
N LEU A 127 12.06 2.06 11.74
CA LEU A 127 12.75 1.12 10.86
C LEU A 127 13.72 1.82 9.91
N ASP A 128 13.39 3.01 9.40
CA ASP A 128 14.28 3.85 8.60
C ASP A 128 15.55 4.16 9.40
N GLY A 129 15.41 4.58 10.66
CA GLY A 129 16.54 4.81 11.55
C GLY A 129 17.43 3.57 11.75
N VAL A 130 16.83 2.39 11.88
CA VAL A 130 17.55 1.11 12.07
C VAL A 130 18.32 0.69 10.82
N TYR A 131 17.68 0.77 9.65
CA TYR A 131 18.25 0.23 8.39
C TYR A 131 18.97 1.28 7.54
N LYS A 132 19.03 2.54 7.97
CA LYS A 132 19.74 3.63 7.29
C LYS A 132 21.19 3.29 6.96
N THR A 133 21.92 2.65 7.89
CA THR A 133 23.32 2.27 7.70
C THR A 133 23.50 1.11 6.72
N ALA A 134 22.46 0.29 6.54
CA ALA A 134 22.40 -0.75 5.50
C ALA A 134 22.00 -0.17 4.12
N GLY A 135 21.72 1.14 4.04
CA GLY A 135 21.33 1.81 2.80
C GLY A 135 19.91 1.46 2.34
N VAL A 136 19.02 1.15 3.28
CA VAL A 136 17.58 0.94 3.01
C VAL A 136 16.80 2.09 3.62
N ARG A 137 15.96 2.72 2.80
CA ARG A 137 14.98 3.71 3.26
C ARG A 137 13.64 3.04 3.52
N VAL A 138 13.01 3.36 4.64
CA VAL A 138 11.69 2.80 4.99
C VAL A 138 10.65 3.91 5.01
N LEU A 139 9.59 3.74 4.23
CA LEU A 139 8.50 4.70 4.05
C LEU A 139 7.17 4.03 4.36
N SER A 140 6.11 4.82 4.56
CA SER A 140 4.76 4.29 4.74
C SER A 140 3.73 5.14 4.02
N TYR A 141 2.70 4.52 3.46
CA TYR A 141 1.53 5.19 2.91
C TYR A 141 0.30 4.29 3.02
N SER A 142 -0.91 4.85 2.91
CA SER A 142 -2.14 4.05 2.84
C SER A 142 -2.48 3.65 1.41
N GLY A 143 -2.74 2.36 1.20
CA GLY A 143 -3.45 1.85 0.02
C GLY A 143 -4.84 1.30 0.36
N SER A 144 -5.37 1.65 1.52
CA SER A 144 -6.62 1.11 2.06
C SER A 144 -7.85 1.53 1.26
N GLY A 145 -8.85 0.66 1.19
CA GLY A 145 -10.11 0.94 0.49
C GLY A 145 -11.01 1.95 1.21
N ILE A 146 -10.74 2.27 2.49
CA ILE A 146 -11.46 3.33 3.21
C ILE A 146 -10.86 4.72 2.98
N GLU A 147 -9.60 4.80 2.54
CA GLU A 147 -8.90 6.08 2.29
C GLU A 147 -8.65 6.34 0.80
N THR A 148 -8.47 5.29 0.00
CA THR A 148 -7.98 5.39 -1.38
C THR A 148 -8.77 4.53 -2.37
N THR A 149 -8.92 5.05 -3.58
CA THR A 149 -9.54 4.38 -4.73
C THR A 149 -8.53 4.24 -5.86
N PHE A 150 -8.24 3.00 -6.26
CA PHE A 150 -7.41 2.63 -7.42
C PHE A 150 -6.11 3.45 -7.55
N THR A 151 -6.02 4.37 -8.51
CA THR A 151 -4.80 5.16 -8.78
C THR A 151 -4.42 6.13 -7.66
N GLN A 152 -5.30 6.39 -6.70
CA GLN A 152 -4.94 7.19 -5.52
C GLN A 152 -3.86 6.52 -4.65
N GLY A 153 -3.66 5.20 -4.78
CA GLY A 153 -2.51 4.54 -4.16
C GLY A 153 -1.16 4.98 -4.71
N GLU A 154 -1.09 5.37 -5.99
CA GLU A 154 0.12 5.95 -6.58
C GLU A 154 0.38 7.37 -6.05
N ASP A 155 -0.67 8.19 -5.97
CA ASP A 155 -0.58 9.53 -5.39
C ASP A 155 -0.04 9.48 -3.95
N ALA A 156 -0.62 8.60 -3.12
CA ALA A 156 -0.17 8.39 -1.74
C ALA A 156 1.27 7.86 -1.66
N CYS A 157 1.67 6.95 -2.56
CA CYS A 157 3.02 6.41 -2.61
C CYS A 157 4.07 7.48 -2.97
N LEU A 158 3.76 8.37 -3.92
CA LEU A 158 4.68 9.40 -4.38
C LEU A 158 4.78 10.59 -3.41
N ALA A 159 3.78 10.78 -2.56
CA ALA A 159 3.77 11.81 -1.53
C ALA A 159 4.54 11.43 -0.25
N ALA A 160 4.82 10.13 -0.05
CA ALA A 160 5.47 9.58 1.15
C ALA A 160 7.01 9.71 1.12
#